data_AF-A0A7X9L152-F1
#
_entry.id   AF-A0A7X9L152-F1
#
_cell.length_a   1.000
_cell.length_b   1.000
_cell.length_c   1.000
_cell.angle_alpha   90.00
_cell.angle_beta   90.00
_cell.angle_gamma   90.00
#
_symmetry.space_group_name_H-M   'P 1'
#
loop_
_entity.id
_entity.type
_entity.pdbx_description
1 polymer ?
#
loop_
_entity_poly.entity_id
_entity_poly.type
_entity_poly.pdbx_seq_one_letter_code
_entity_poly.pdbx_strand_id
1 'polypeptide(L)'
;MVSFLILIVIISSVAMAKEAVNVVEECKLVGSGNKNEIVKSFDKDYKTFYKTGKNKNNGIICTMPEGKLCSGVYIKFIYKATDWCLQVKNGKDEWQTVTSSSKGYISDFLPLDNVKEFRIHAPNRKEYQLNIIELEIFDQGEIPAYVQRWKPPLEKSDILLVHAHSDDEHVFMGGVLPYYAGELGKKVQTMVLVPSTDYRKHEYLDGLWHSGVKNYPLYGGFPDAFSYKLKDMYKAWNEETLIGRVVGAIRRTKPDVVVTHDIKGEYGHGGHQACADAVINAISKSNKPKYYIKSYKEYGGWEISKLYIHLYEENKIKMDFNKPLSKFNGKTALTMAKEAFKLHTSQQKISYFPTDEGPYSIEDYGLYYSSVGDDVLKNDMLENIK
;
A
#
# COMPACT_ATOMS: atom_id res chain seq x y z
N MET A 1 -61.54 11.91 26.36
CA MET A 1 -60.10 11.60 26.50
C MET A 1 -59.54 11.34 25.12
N VAL A 2 -58.82 12.30 24.54
CA VAL A 2 -57.97 12.06 23.37
C VAL A 2 -56.67 12.81 23.66
N SER A 3 -55.66 12.07 24.10
CA SER A 3 -54.31 12.60 24.32
C SER A 3 -53.58 12.67 22.99
N PHE A 4 -53.18 13.86 22.58
CA PHE A 4 -52.24 14.06 21.48
C PHE A 4 -50.81 13.86 22.01
N LEU A 5 -50.15 12.82 21.50
CA LEU A 5 -48.73 12.56 21.76
C LEU A 5 -47.91 13.32 20.70
N ILE A 6 -47.17 14.34 21.13
CA ILE A 6 -46.23 15.06 20.26
C ILE A 6 -44.93 14.25 20.19
N LEU A 7 -44.63 13.70 19.02
CA LEU A 7 -43.38 13.01 18.72
C LEU A 7 -42.29 14.06 18.43
N ILE A 8 -41.39 14.28 19.37
CA ILE A 8 -40.20 15.11 19.18
C ILE A 8 -39.16 14.27 18.41
N VAL A 9 -38.97 14.58 17.13
CA VAL A 9 -37.86 14.04 16.33
C VAL A 9 -36.60 14.79 16.72
N ILE A 10 -35.72 14.14 17.50
CA ILE A 10 -34.38 14.64 17.77
C ILE A 10 -33.54 14.41 16.52
N ILE A 11 -33.36 15.45 15.71
CA ILE A 11 -32.38 15.45 14.63
C ILE A 11 -31.02 15.63 15.30
N SER A 12 -30.32 14.53 15.53
CA SER A 12 -28.91 14.54 15.92
C SER A 12 -28.10 15.12 14.76
N SER A 13 -27.83 16.42 14.78
CA SER A 13 -26.84 17.03 13.90
C SER A 13 -25.49 16.42 14.27
N VAL A 14 -24.99 15.49 13.45
CA VAL A 14 -23.59 15.09 13.51
C VAL A 14 -22.80 16.32 13.09
N ALA A 15 -22.29 17.07 14.06
CA ALA A 15 -21.31 18.11 13.79
C ALA A 15 -20.12 17.40 13.13
N MET A 16 -19.94 17.58 11.83
CA MET A 16 -18.75 17.08 11.15
C MET A 16 -17.57 17.77 11.78
N ALA A 17 -16.72 17.01 12.47
CA ALA A 17 -15.53 17.57 13.05
C ALA A 17 -14.67 18.12 11.91
N LYS A 18 -14.15 19.33 12.10
CA LYS A 18 -13.37 20.02 11.07
C LYS A 18 -12.14 19.16 10.74
N GLU A 19 -11.89 18.93 9.45
CA GLU A 19 -10.69 18.24 9.00
C GLU A 19 -9.43 19.04 9.37
N ALA A 20 -8.40 18.36 9.87
CA ALA A 20 -7.12 18.94 10.21
C ALA A 20 -6.39 19.38 8.93
N VAL A 21 -5.72 20.51 9.00
CA VAL A 21 -5.00 21.11 7.88
C VAL A 21 -3.50 20.88 8.05
N ASN A 22 -2.81 20.54 6.95
CA ASN A 22 -1.36 20.54 6.93
C ASN A 22 -0.84 21.99 6.97
N VAL A 23 -0.11 22.32 8.04
CA VAL A 23 0.41 23.66 8.32
C VAL A 23 1.94 23.71 8.35
N VAL A 24 2.62 22.74 7.73
CA VAL A 24 4.09 22.63 7.74
C VAL A 24 4.78 23.92 7.26
N GLU A 25 4.23 24.59 6.24
CA GLU A 25 4.78 25.84 5.68
C GLU A 25 4.64 27.04 6.64
N GLU A 26 3.68 27.01 7.55
CA GLU A 26 3.47 28.05 8.58
C GLU A 26 4.33 27.78 9.84
N CYS A 27 4.87 26.57 9.98
CA CYS A 27 5.64 26.17 11.15
C CYS A 27 7.06 26.74 11.09
N LYS A 28 7.61 27.10 12.26
CA LYS A 28 9.04 27.35 12.38
C LYS A 28 9.77 26.02 12.54
N LEU A 29 10.55 25.66 11.52
CA LEU A 29 11.30 24.40 11.49
C LEU A 29 12.79 24.65 11.71
N VAL A 30 13.38 23.94 12.68
CA VAL A 30 14.82 23.95 12.96
C VAL A 30 15.34 22.52 12.83
N GLY A 31 15.82 22.19 11.65
CA GLY A 31 16.41 20.87 11.35
C GLY A 31 17.90 20.81 11.68
N SER A 32 18.38 19.63 12.06
CA SER A 32 19.79 19.41 12.42
C SER A 32 20.76 19.26 11.22
N GLY A 33 20.23 19.19 10.00
CA GLY A 33 20.97 19.14 8.74
C GLY A 33 21.18 20.53 8.11
N ASN A 34 21.32 20.58 6.79
CA ASN A 34 21.49 21.84 6.06
C ASN A 34 20.19 22.67 6.09
N LYS A 35 20.20 23.81 6.80
CA LYS A 35 19.02 24.68 6.95
C LYS A 35 18.41 25.13 5.62
N ASN A 36 19.20 25.29 4.56
CA ASN A 36 18.72 25.74 3.25
C ASN A 36 17.99 24.62 2.48
N GLU A 37 18.08 23.38 2.95
CA GLU A 37 17.48 22.21 2.31
C GLU A 37 16.24 21.69 3.04
N ILE A 38 15.87 22.28 4.18
CA ILE A 38 14.70 21.82 4.95
C ILE A 38 13.40 21.92 4.15
N VAL A 39 13.31 22.89 3.22
CA VAL A 39 12.20 23.03 2.28
C VAL A 39 11.99 21.79 1.41
N LYS A 40 13.03 21.00 1.15
CA LYS A 40 12.94 19.72 0.42
C LYS A 40 12.17 18.63 1.17
N SER A 41 11.77 18.88 2.42
CA SER A 41 10.86 17.98 3.15
C SER A 41 9.40 18.34 2.96
N PHE A 42 9.05 19.41 2.23
CA PHE A 42 7.66 19.80 1.99
C PHE A 42 7.50 20.56 0.65
N ASP A 43 8.38 20.29 -0.32
CA ASP A 43 8.33 20.88 -1.66
C ASP A 43 7.47 20.07 -2.64
N LYS A 44 6.90 18.95 -2.18
CA LYS A 44 6.02 18.04 -2.92
C LYS A 44 6.72 17.37 -4.13
N ASP A 45 8.05 17.25 -4.11
CA ASP A 45 8.82 16.55 -5.13
C ASP A 45 9.47 15.27 -4.56
N TYR A 46 9.00 14.10 -5.00
CA TYR A 46 9.58 12.81 -4.59
C TYR A 46 11.00 12.55 -5.14
N LYS A 47 11.64 13.51 -5.79
CA LYS A 47 13.04 13.41 -6.23
C LYS A 47 13.99 14.23 -5.37
N THR A 48 13.48 15.11 -4.52
CA THR A 48 14.26 15.86 -3.54
C THR A 48 14.00 15.28 -2.15
N PHE A 49 14.92 15.50 -1.21
CA PHE A 49 14.69 15.13 0.19
C PHE A 49 15.57 15.97 1.11
N TYR A 50 15.10 16.16 2.33
CA TYR A 50 15.87 16.73 3.42
C TYR A 50 16.62 15.63 4.18
N LYS A 51 17.88 15.91 4.53
CA LYS A 51 18.73 14.99 5.31
C LYS A 51 19.09 15.62 6.64
N THR A 52 18.66 15.03 7.75
CA THR A 52 19.04 15.50 9.10
C THR A 52 20.53 15.27 9.37
N GLY A 53 21.15 16.01 10.29
CA GLY A 53 22.55 15.81 10.69
C GLY A 53 22.81 14.47 11.40
N LYS A 54 24.09 14.07 11.54
CA LYS A 54 24.50 12.74 12.06
C LYS A 54 24.73 12.65 13.58
N ASN A 55 24.28 13.63 14.35
CA ASN A 55 24.58 13.72 15.79
C ASN A 55 23.42 13.20 16.67
N LYS A 56 23.64 13.14 17.99
CA LYS A 56 22.64 12.69 18.97
C LYS A 56 21.35 13.53 19.05
N ASN A 57 21.34 14.70 18.43
CA ASN A 57 20.18 15.60 18.32
C ASN A 57 19.64 15.60 16.88
N ASN A 58 19.83 14.52 16.12
CA ASN A 58 19.37 14.39 14.75
C ASN A 58 17.84 14.43 14.65
N GLY A 59 17.32 15.40 13.90
CA GLY A 59 15.88 15.61 13.86
C GLY A 59 15.49 16.99 13.36
N ILE A 60 14.21 17.30 13.54
CA ILE A 60 13.61 18.60 13.27
C ILE A 60 12.83 19.02 14.52
N ILE A 61 13.17 20.19 15.06
CA ILE A 61 12.34 20.87 16.06
C ILE A 61 11.30 21.67 15.29
N CYS A 62 10.03 21.50 15.66
CA CYS A 62 8.90 22.14 15.02
C CYS A 62 8.18 22.99 16.06
N THR A 63 8.01 24.28 15.78
CA THR A 63 7.16 25.19 16.56
C THR A 63 5.96 25.58 15.72
N MET A 64 4.75 25.33 16.24
CA MET A 64 3.49 25.66 15.59
C MET A 64 3.30 27.18 15.49
N PRO A 65 2.60 27.68 14.45
CA PRO A 65 2.21 29.09 14.37
C PRO A 65 1.28 29.46 15.53
N GLU A 66 1.19 30.77 15.81
CA GLU A 66 0.36 31.30 16.89
C GLU A 66 -1.11 30.85 16.73
N GLY A 67 -1.73 30.42 17.83
CA GLY A 67 -3.13 29.97 17.83
C GLY A 67 -3.37 28.55 17.32
N LYS A 68 -2.35 27.83 16.82
CA LYS A 68 -2.47 26.43 16.39
C LYS A 68 -1.76 25.45 17.34
N LEU A 69 -2.23 24.20 17.35
CA LEU A 69 -1.67 23.09 18.10
C LEU A 69 -1.53 21.88 17.17
N CYS A 70 -0.42 21.16 17.27
CA CYS A 70 -0.15 19.99 16.44
C CYS A 70 -0.90 18.77 16.99
N SER A 71 -1.70 18.11 16.15
CA SER A 71 -2.40 16.87 16.47
C SER A 71 -1.74 15.62 15.87
N GLY A 72 -0.81 15.79 14.94
CA GLY A 72 -0.09 14.68 14.35
C GLY A 72 0.88 15.07 13.25
N VAL A 73 1.78 14.13 12.95
CA VAL A 73 2.83 14.28 11.94
C VAL A 73 2.76 13.10 10.99
N TYR A 74 2.66 13.41 9.70
CA TYR A 74 2.81 12.42 8.62
C TYR A 74 4.15 12.63 7.96
N ILE A 75 4.91 11.55 7.78
CA ILE A 75 6.24 11.62 7.21
C ILE A 75 6.38 10.56 6.12
N LYS A 76 7.03 10.95 5.03
CA LYS A 76 7.51 10.05 3.98
C LYS A 76 9.04 10.12 3.94
N PHE A 77 9.67 8.97 3.74
CA PHE A 77 11.12 8.82 3.65
C PHE A 77 11.51 8.34 2.25
N ILE A 78 12.65 8.82 1.72
CA ILE A 78 13.20 8.33 0.44
C ILE A 78 13.65 6.86 0.55
N TYR A 79 14.29 6.49 1.66
CA TYR A 79 14.77 5.12 1.90
C TYR A 79 13.89 4.42 2.95
N LYS A 80 14.19 3.14 3.23
CA LYS A 80 13.58 2.42 4.36
C LYS A 80 13.64 3.30 5.60
N ALA A 81 12.50 3.51 6.25
CA ALA A 81 12.44 4.35 7.43
C ALA A 81 13.37 3.81 8.51
N THR A 82 14.30 4.65 8.93
CA THR A 82 14.97 4.53 10.20
C THR A 82 13.90 4.63 11.29
N ASP A 83 14.06 3.88 12.38
CA ASP A 83 13.23 4.07 13.57
C ASP A 83 13.19 5.58 13.90
N TRP A 84 12.00 6.09 14.18
CA TRP A 84 11.78 7.51 14.44
C TRP A 84 10.71 7.71 15.51
N CYS A 85 10.71 8.89 16.11
CA CYS A 85 9.80 9.22 17.19
C CYS A 85 9.46 10.70 17.22
N LEU A 86 8.35 11.02 17.87
CA LEU A 86 7.98 12.37 18.25
C LEU A 86 8.25 12.54 19.75
N GLN A 87 8.83 13.69 20.07
CA GLN A 87 9.18 14.06 21.43
C GLN A 87 8.63 15.43 21.76
N VAL A 88 8.28 15.64 23.02
CA VAL A 88 7.84 16.92 23.57
C VAL A 88 8.70 17.26 24.78
N LYS A 89 8.75 18.52 25.17
CA LYS A 89 9.45 18.91 26.39
C LYS A 89 8.61 18.59 27.62
N ASN A 90 9.25 18.00 28.63
CA ASN A 90 8.65 17.82 29.95
C ASN A 90 8.72 19.13 30.77
N GLY A 91 8.19 19.12 31.99
CA GLY A 91 8.23 20.28 32.90
C GLY A 91 9.63 20.74 33.35
N LYS A 92 10.69 20.04 32.93
CA LYS A 92 12.11 20.38 33.17
C LYS A 92 12.85 20.81 31.90
N ASP A 93 12.13 21.09 30.81
CA ASP A 93 12.69 21.46 29.49
C ASP A 93 13.50 20.34 28.80
N GLU A 94 13.28 19.08 29.20
CA GLU A 94 13.94 17.92 28.59
C GLU A 94 13.03 17.23 27.57
N TRP A 95 13.60 16.76 26.46
CA TRP A 95 12.87 16.02 25.43
C TRP A 95 12.49 14.62 25.91
N GLN A 96 11.19 14.31 25.86
CA GLN A 96 10.63 13.00 26.17
C GLN A 96 9.87 12.44 24.97
N THR A 97 10.14 11.18 24.62
CA THR A 97 9.39 10.48 23.59
C THR A 97 7.96 10.23 24.02
N VAL A 98 7.01 10.65 23.18
CA VAL A 98 5.57 10.46 23.39
C VAL A 98 4.96 9.45 22.43
N THR A 99 5.56 9.26 21.25
CA THR A 99 5.17 8.23 20.29
C THR A 99 6.34 7.87 19.37
N SER A 100 6.35 6.66 18.83
CA SER A 100 7.44 6.15 17.97
C SER A 100 6.96 5.17 16.92
N SER A 101 7.76 5.00 15.88
CA SER A 101 7.61 3.98 14.86
C SER A 101 8.92 3.26 14.60
N SER A 102 8.86 1.94 14.60
CA SER A 102 9.93 1.01 14.21
C SER A 102 9.46 0.02 13.15
N LYS A 103 8.39 0.36 12.41
CA LYS A 103 7.74 -0.53 11.44
C LYS A 103 8.57 -0.73 10.17
N GLY A 104 9.50 0.19 9.89
CA GLY A 104 10.29 0.23 8.66
C GLY A 104 9.49 0.62 7.40
N TYR A 105 8.31 1.23 7.57
CA TYR A 105 7.48 1.74 6.47
C TYR A 105 8.03 3.06 5.98
N ILE A 106 8.14 3.24 4.66
CA ILE A 106 8.66 4.49 4.09
C ILE A 106 7.68 5.65 4.25
N SER A 107 6.44 5.39 4.68
CA SER A 107 5.45 6.40 5.01
C SER A 107 4.71 6.00 6.29
N ASP A 108 4.61 6.91 7.26
CA ASP A 108 3.92 6.65 8.53
C ASP A 108 3.37 7.94 9.15
N PHE A 109 2.31 7.79 9.95
CA PHE A 109 1.68 8.87 10.71
C PHE A 109 1.80 8.59 12.21
N LEU A 110 2.25 9.59 12.97
CA LEU A 110 2.31 9.54 14.42
C LEU A 110 1.45 10.67 15.03
N PRO A 111 0.50 10.35 15.93
CA PRO A 111 -0.36 11.35 16.57
C PRO A 111 0.38 12.13 17.66
N LEU A 112 -0.11 13.34 17.95
CA LEU A 112 0.30 14.18 19.08
C LEU A 112 -0.92 14.73 19.81
N ASP A 113 -0.80 14.96 21.11
CA ASP A 113 -1.88 15.55 21.90
C ASP A 113 -1.75 17.08 21.94
N ASN A 114 -2.11 17.72 20.83
CA ASN A 114 -2.30 19.17 20.72
C ASN A 114 -1.15 20.01 21.31
N VAL A 115 0.04 19.89 20.73
CA VAL A 115 1.26 20.52 21.26
C VAL A 115 1.73 21.73 20.44
N LYS A 116 2.32 22.73 21.11
CA LYS A 116 2.89 23.92 20.45
C LYS A 116 4.30 23.72 19.91
N GLU A 117 5.09 22.87 20.57
CA GLU A 117 6.47 22.57 20.20
C GLU A 117 6.72 21.07 20.36
N PHE A 118 7.34 20.47 19.35
CA PHE A 118 7.73 19.06 19.35
C PHE A 118 9.01 18.84 18.56
N ARG A 119 9.60 17.65 18.70
CA ARG A 119 10.79 17.22 17.97
C ARG A 119 10.55 15.90 17.28
N ILE A 120 10.76 15.88 15.97
CA ILE A 120 10.92 14.67 15.16
C ILE A 120 12.35 14.19 15.35
N HIS A 121 12.57 12.95 15.80
CA HIS A 121 13.88 12.46 16.19
C HIS A 121 14.11 11.00 15.79
N ALA A 122 15.33 10.63 15.42
CA ALA A 122 15.73 9.24 15.19
C ALA A 122 16.47 8.68 16.43
N PRO A 123 15.86 7.79 17.23
CA PRO A 123 16.36 7.45 18.57
C PRO A 123 17.60 6.53 18.65
N ASN A 124 18.15 5.96 17.56
CA ASN A 124 19.24 4.96 17.69
C ASN A 124 20.35 4.94 16.60
N ARG A 125 21.53 4.41 16.99
CA ARG A 125 22.91 4.85 16.63
C ARG A 125 23.60 4.27 15.38
N LYS A 126 22.95 3.51 14.51
CA LYS A 126 23.60 2.99 13.27
C LYS A 126 23.32 3.83 12.03
N GLU A 127 22.13 4.42 11.96
CA GLU A 127 21.71 5.34 10.91
C GLU A 127 21.29 6.66 11.55
N TYR A 128 22.21 7.62 11.60
CA TYR A 128 21.97 8.88 12.30
C TYR A 128 21.12 9.87 11.49
N GLN A 129 20.49 9.49 10.37
CA GLN A 129 19.86 10.48 9.49
C GLN A 129 18.47 10.04 9.04
N LEU A 130 17.49 10.89 9.33
CA LEU A 130 16.22 10.88 8.63
C LEU A 130 16.45 11.46 7.24
N ASN A 131 15.96 10.76 6.22
CA ASN A 131 15.98 11.20 4.83
C ASN A 131 14.52 11.43 4.40
N ILE A 132 14.04 12.64 4.65
CA ILE A 132 12.62 13.01 4.63
C ILE A 132 12.28 13.60 3.27
N ILE A 133 11.38 12.93 2.56
CA ILE A 133 10.92 13.32 1.22
C ILE A 133 9.67 14.20 1.31
N GLU A 134 8.83 13.97 2.32
CA GLU A 134 7.62 14.74 2.60
C GLU A 134 7.37 14.74 4.11
N LEU A 135 6.95 15.87 4.64
CA LEU A 135 6.62 16.14 6.02
C LEU A 135 5.35 16.97 6.03
N GLU A 136 4.31 16.42 6.62
CA GLU A 136 3.06 17.14 6.86
C GLU A 136 2.83 17.21 8.37
N ILE A 137 2.48 18.41 8.84
CA ILE A 137 2.21 18.70 10.25
C ILE A 137 0.76 19.14 10.34
N PHE A 138 -0.08 18.36 11.01
CA PHE A 138 -1.52 18.61 11.07
C PHE A 138 -1.89 19.39 12.32
N ASP A 139 -2.71 20.43 12.15
CA ASP A 139 -3.35 21.12 13.27
C ASP A 139 -4.51 20.30 13.87
N GLN A 140 -5.35 20.90 14.72
CA GLN A 140 -6.43 20.18 15.39
C GLN A 140 -7.58 19.87 14.42
N GLY A 141 -8.00 18.61 14.39
CA GLY A 141 -9.15 18.19 13.57
C GLY A 141 -9.16 16.69 13.30
N GLU A 142 -10.10 16.26 12.45
CA GLU A 142 -10.07 14.92 11.88
C GLU A 142 -8.93 14.80 10.88
N ILE A 143 -8.08 13.78 11.04
CA ILE A 143 -6.96 13.58 10.12
C ILE A 143 -7.49 13.27 8.71
N PRO A 144 -7.01 13.96 7.66
CA PRO A 144 -7.50 13.76 6.30
C PRO A 144 -7.41 12.30 5.84
N ALA A 145 -8.38 11.89 5.04
CA ALA A 145 -8.49 10.49 4.59
C ALA A 145 -7.30 10.02 3.73
N TYR A 146 -6.56 10.95 3.09
CA TYR A 146 -5.38 10.63 2.28
C TYR A 146 -4.15 10.27 3.13
N VAL A 147 -4.13 10.65 4.42
CA VAL A 147 -3.01 10.37 5.31
C VAL A 147 -2.94 8.87 5.60
N GLN A 148 -1.84 8.27 5.16
CA GLN A 148 -1.65 6.83 5.22
C GLN A 148 -1.33 6.36 6.64
N ARG A 149 -2.18 5.48 7.14
CA ARG A 149 -2.08 4.84 8.46
C ARG A 149 -2.02 3.33 8.29
N TRP A 150 -0.88 2.87 7.78
CA TRP A 150 -0.67 1.48 7.39
C TRP A 150 -0.76 0.51 8.57
N LYS A 151 -1.57 -0.54 8.39
CA LYS A 151 -1.56 -1.75 9.20
C LYS A 151 -0.43 -2.68 8.75
N PRO A 152 0.06 -3.58 9.62
CA PRO A 152 1.03 -4.58 9.21
C PRO A 152 0.53 -5.49 8.09
N PRO A 153 1.43 -6.08 7.28
CA PRO A 153 1.02 -7.08 6.30
C PRO A 153 0.22 -8.20 6.97
N LEU A 154 -0.76 -8.72 6.25
CA LEU A 154 -1.71 -9.71 6.75
C LEU A 154 -1.03 -11.04 7.07
N GLU A 155 -1.47 -11.68 8.15
CA GLU A 155 -1.14 -13.08 8.49
C GLU A 155 -2.15 -14.08 7.89
N LYS A 156 -3.34 -13.57 7.51
CA LYS A 156 -4.40 -14.27 6.79
C LYS A 156 -5.09 -13.26 5.86
N SER A 157 -5.20 -13.60 4.59
CA SER A 157 -5.82 -12.80 3.53
C SER A 157 -6.91 -13.61 2.83
N ASP A 158 -7.93 -12.90 2.34
CA ASP A 158 -8.94 -13.46 1.45
C ASP A 158 -8.34 -13.55 0.03
N ILE A 159 -7.61 -12.50 -0.38
CA ILE A 159 -6.94 -12.39 -1.68
C ILE A 159 -5.48 -11.98 -1.49
N LEU A 160 -4.57 -12.64 -2.18
CA LEU A 160 -3.21 -12.16 -2.44
C LEU A 160 -3.10 -11.74 -3.91
N LEU A 161 -2.88 -10.45 -4.17
CA LEU A 161 -2.58 -9.93 -5.50
C LEU A 161 -1.05 -9.84 -5.68
N VAL A 162 -0.50 -10.64 -6.60
CA VAL A 162 0.93 -10.63 -6.93
C VAL A 162 1.12 -9.97 -8.29
N HIS A 163 2.01 -9.00 -8.37
CA HIS A 163 2.32 -8.26 -9.60
C HIS A 163 3.80 -7.93 -9.70
N ALA A 164 4.26 -7.67 -10.93
CA ALA A 164 5.67 -7.48 -11.22
C ALA A 164 6.18 -6.10 -10.79
N HIS A 165 5.56 -5.01 -11.28
CA HIS A 165 6.00 -3.62 -11.11
C HIS A 165 4.95 -2.76 -10.41
N SER A 166 5.38 -1.59 -9.91
CA SER A 166 4.48 -0.62 -9.28
C SER A 166 3.73 0.20 -10.32
N ASP A 167 2.47 -0.17 -10.59
CA ASP A 167 1.50 0.37 -11.56
C ASP A 167 0.63 -0.78 -12.10
N ASP A 168 1.22 -1.96 -12.29
CA ASP A 168 0.57 -3.18 -12.79
C ASP A 168 -0.72 -3.52 -12.03
N GLU A 169 -0.74 -3.28 -10.71
CA GLU A 169 -1.90 -3.53 -9.86
C GLU A 169 -3.12 -2.72 -10.27
N HIS A 170 -2.93 -1.58 -10.94
CA HIS A 170 -4.01 -0.78 -11.51
C HIS A 170 -4.17 -1.00 -13.01
N VAL A 171 -3.06 -1.08 -13.75
CA VAL A 171 -3.09 -1.18 -15.21
C VAL A 171 -3.76 -2.47 -15.68
N PHE A 172 -3.47 -3.60 -15.04
CA PHE A 172 -3.94 -4.93 -15.46
C PHE A 172 -4.89 -5.58 -14.46
N MET A 173 -4.78 -5.24 -13.17
CA MET A 173 -5.63 -5.82 -12.11
C MET A 173 -6.46 -4.78 -11.34
N GLY A 174 -6.64 -3.59 -11.91
CA GLY A 174 -7.08 -2.40 -11.17
C GLY A 174 -8.46 -2.42 -10.55
N GLY A 175 -9.35 -3.31 -10.96
CA GLY A 175 -10.66 -3.42 -10.33
C GLY A 175 -10.66 -4.23 -9.04
N VAL A 176 -9.69 -5.14 -8.86
CA VAL A 176 -9.62 -6.06 -7.72
C VAL A 176 -9.51 -5.31 -6.39
N LEU A 177 -8.61 -4.32 -6.32
CA LEU A 177 -8.34 -3.58 -5.08
C LEU A 177 -9.54 -2.74 -4.60
N PRO A 178 -10.08 -1.79 -5.39
CA PRO A 178 -11.24 -1.01 -4.96
C PRO A 178 -12.49 -1.87 -4.72
N TYR A 179 -12.70 -2.94 -5.49
CA TYR A 179 -13.85 -3.82 -5.28
C TYR A 179 -13.71 -4.65 -3.99
N TYR A 180 -12.65 -5.44 -3.85
CA TYR A 180 -12.55 -6.36 -2.70
C TYR A 180 -12.08 -5.66 -1.42
N ALA A 181 -11.02 -4.86 -1.48
CA ALA A 181 -10.48 -4.20 -0.29
C ALA A 181 -11.33 -3.00 0.13
N GLY A 182 -11.66 -2.14 -0.83
CA GLY A 182 -12.35 -0.88 -0.59
C GLY A 182 -13.85 -1.03 -0.32
N GLU A 183 -14.58 -1.66 -1.25
CA GLU A 183 -16.04 -1.79 -1.16
C GLU A 183 -16.46 -2.91 -0.22
N LEU A 184 -15.95 -4.13 -0.45
CA LEU A 184 -16.37 -5.32 0.29
C LEU A 184 -15.64 -5.50 1.64
N GLY A 185 -14.61 -4.69 1.91
CA GLY A 185 -13.83 -4.77 3.16
C GLY A 185 -13.06 -6.08 3.35
N LYS A 186 -12.78 -6.80 2.26
CA LYS A 186 -12.01 -8.05 2.27
C LYS A 186 -10.54 -7.78 2.60
N LYS A 187 -9.89 -8.77 3.19
CA LYS A 187 -8.48 -8.77 3.54
C LYS A 187 -7.64 -9.04 2.30
N VAL A 188 -7.40 -8.01 1.50
CA VAL A 188 -6.53 -8.09 0.32
C VAL A 188 -5.10 -7.74 0.70
N GLN A 189 -4.17 -8.69 0.53
CA GLN A 189 -2.74 -8.46 0.61
C GLN A 189 -2.18 -8.24 -0.80
N THR A 190 -1.25 -7.31 -0.94
CA THR A 190 -0.51 -7.12 -2.20
C THR A 190 0.94 -7.55 -2.05
N MET A 191 1.53 -8.04 -3.14
CA MET A 191 2.95 -8.28 -3.29
C MET A 191 3.44 -7.74 -4.63
N VAL A 192 4.36 -6.79 -4.59
CA VAL A 192 5.08 -6.30 -5.77
C VAL A 192 6.46 -6.96 -5.84
N LEU A 193 6.83 -7.56 -6.97
CA LEU A 193 8.09 -8.29 -7.10
C LEU A 193 9.29 -7.37 -7.19
N VAL A 194 9.19 -6.32 -8.01
CA VAL A 194 10.19 -5.28 -8.18
C VAL A 194 9.83 -4.12 -7.26
N PRO A 195 10.44 -4.00 -6.06
CA PRO A 195 10.35 -2.76 -5.31
C PRO A 195 10.96 -1.66 -6.19
N SER A 196 10.10 -0.82 -6.75
CA SER A 196 10.50 0.20 -7.71
C SER A 196 11.47 1.22 -7.10
N THR A 197 11.94 2.16 -7.91
CA THR A 197 12.72 3.31 -7.41
C THR A 197 12.01 3.99 -6.25
N ASP A 198 12.78 4.67 -5.40
CA ASP A 198 12.28 5.19 -4.13
C ASP A 198 11.04 6.09 -4.26
N TYR A 199 10.95 6.90 -5.31
CA TYR A 199 9.74 7.68 -5.61
C TYR A 199 8.57 6.83 -6.11
N ARG A 200 8.80 5.83 -6.98
CA ARG A 200 7.76 4.92 -7.46
C ARG A 200 7.15 4.08 -6.33
N LYS A 201 7.90 3.82 -5.25
CA LYS A 201 7.33 3.17 -4.06
C LYS A 201 6.29 4.06 -3.37
N HIS A 202 6.46 5.38 -3.35
CA HIS A 202 5.44 6.29 -2.82
C HIS A 202 4.22 6.34 -3.71
N GLU A 203 4.43 6.43 -5.03
CA GLU A 203 3.34 6.35 -6.02
C GLU A 203 2.50 5.07 -5.85
N TYR A 204 3.18 3.93 -5.67
CA TYR A 204 2.56 2.65 -5.35
C TYR A 204 1.72 2.70 -4.08
N LEU A 205 2.29 3.19 -2.98
CA LEU A 205 1.57 3.30 -1.71
C LEU A 205 0.36 4.23 -1.82
N ASP A 206 0.49 5.34 -2.55
CA ASP A 206 -0.60 6.27 -2.82
C ASP A 206 -1.73 5.59 -3.61
N GLY A 207 -1.40 4.86 -4.68
CA GLY A 207 -2.34 4.07 -5.48
C GLY A 207 -3.08 2.99 -4.67
N LEU A 208 -2.34 2.23 -3.86
CA LEU A 208 -2.91 1.22 -2.96
C LEU A 208 -3.87 1.86 -1.93
N TRP A 209 -3.45 2.95 -1.30
CA TRP A 209 -4.25 3.62 -0.27
C TRP A 209 -5.54 4.20 -0.83
N HIS A 210 -5.46 4.82 -2.02
CA HIS A 210 -6.60 5.34 -2.79
C HIS A 210 -7.60 4.24 -3.16
N SER A 211 -7.09 3.05 -3.46
CA SER A 211 -7.89 1.86 -3.78
C SER A 211 -8.50 1.16 -2.54
N GLY A 212 -8.32 1.70 -1.34
CA GLY A 212 -8.88 1.14 -0.11
C GLY A 212 -8.00 0.09 0.59
N VAL A 213 -6.80 -0.21 0.08
CA VAL A 213 -5.87 -1.12 0.76
C VAL A 213 -5.26 -0.42 1.98
N LYS A 214 -5.30 -1.07 3.14
CA LYS A 214 -4.81 -0.50 4.42
C LYS A 214 -3.68 -1.30 5.06
N ASN A 215 -3.37 -2.50 4.54
CA ASN A 215 -2.25 -3.31 5.01
C ASN A 215 -1.02 -3.05 4.13
N TYR A 216 0.15 -2.92 4.74
CA TYR A 216 1.38 -2.61 4.03
C TYR A 216 1.75 -3.72 3.03
N PRO A 217 2.22 -3.39 1.82
CA PRO A 217 2.54 -4.37 0.80
C PRO A 217 3.72 -5.26 1.18
N LEU A 218 3.79 -6.43 0.53
CA LEU A 218 4.99 -7.26 0.49
C LEU A 218 5.86 -6.85 -0.70
N TYR A 219 7.19 -6.94 -0.53
CA TYR A 219 8.15 -6.67 -1.59
C TYR A 219 8.96 -7.94 -1.90
N GLY A 220 9.02 -8.32 -3.18
CA GLY A 220 9.78 -9.47 -3.65
C GLY A 220 11.30 -9.27 -3.57
N GLY A 221 11.75 -8.03 -3.77
CA GLY A 221 13.16 -7.66 -3.67
C GLY A 221 13.96 -7.91 -4.95
N PHE A 222 13.30 -7.98 -6.11
CA PHE A 222 13.96 -8.20 -7.40
C PHE A 222 14.38 -6.88 -8.05
N PRO A 223 15.50 -6.85 -8.79
CA PRO A 223 15.90 -5.66 -9.54
C PRO A 223 14.96 -5.42 -10.71
N ASP A 224 14.78 -4.17 -11.10
CA ASP A 224 14.08 -3.85 -12.33
C ASP A 224 14.87 -4.38 -13.53
N ALA A 225 14.19 -5.08 -14.43
CA ALA A 225 14.78 -5.74 -15.59
C ALA A 225 13.73 -5.87 -16.70
N PHE A 226 14.18 -5.72 -17.95
CA PHE A 226 13.30 -5.80 -19.12
C PHE A 226 13.68 -6.97 -20.02
N SER A 227 12.68 -7.73 -20.45
CA SER A 227 12.79 -8.83 -21.39
C SER A 227 11.41 -9.09 -22.00
N TYR A 228 11.35 -9.67 -23.20
CA TYR A 228 10.10 -10.22 -23.77
C TYR A 228 9.97 -11.75 -23.61
N LYS A 229 10.93 -12.37 -22.92
CA LYS A 229 11.04 -13.82 -22.76
C LYS A 229 11.25 -14.20 -21.30
N LEU A 230 10.41 -15.09 -20.78
CA LEU A 230 10.53 -15.68 -19.45
C LEU A 230 11.94 -16.17 -19.12
N LYS A 231 12.54 -16.98 -20.02
CA LYS A 231 13.88 -17.54 -19.84
C LYS A 231 14.95 -16.46 -19.60
N ASP A 232 14.85 -15.33 -20.28
CA ASP A 232 15.80 -14.23 -20.13
C ASP A 232 15.52 -13.44 -18.85
N MET A 233 14.26 -13.31 -18.43
CA MET A 233 13.92 -12.72 -17.14
C MET A 233 14.50 -13.51 -15.96
N TYR A 234 14.51 -14.85 -16.04
CA TYR A 234 15.13 -15.70 -15.03
C TYR A 234 16.65 -15.55 -14.88
N LYS A 235 17.33 -14.95 -15.85
CA LYS A 235 18.74 -14.56 -15.67
C LYS A 235 18.89 -13.40 -14.68
N ALA A 236 17.91 -12.48 -14.64
CA ALA A 236 17.91 -11.34 -13.73
C ALA A 236 17.33 -11.69 -12.36
N TRP A 237 16.24 -12.45 -12.32
CA TRP A 237 15.50 -12.69 -11.07
C TRP A 237 15.81 -14.02 -10.38
N ASN A 238 16.47 -14.95 -11.07
CA ASN A 238 16.67 -16.33 -10.60
C ASN A 238 15.35 -17.05 -10.27
N GLU A 239 14.95 -18.00 -11.12
CA GLU A 239 13.69 -18.74 -11.02
C GLU A 239 13.40 -19.29 -9.61
N GLU A 240 14.34 -20.05 -9.03
CA GLU A 240 14.14 -20.68 -7.71
C GLU A 240 13.98 -19.65 -6.58
N THR A 241 14.70 -18.53 -6.67
CA THR A 241 14.55 -17.43 -5.70
C THR A 241 13.18 -16.78 -5.85
N LEU A 242 12.72 -16.54 -7.07
CA LEU A 242 11.40 -15.97 -7.35
C LEU A 242 10.28 -16.84 -6.81
N ILE A 243 10.26 -18.13 -7.17
CA ILE A 243 9.26 -19.08 -6.70
C ILE A 243 9.30 -19.15 -5.16
N GLY A 244 10.50 -19.18 -4.56
CA GLY A 244 10.65 -19.20 -3.10
C GLY A 244 10.09 -17.97 -2.40
N ARG A 245 10.21 -16.78 -3.01
CA ARG A 245 9.61 -15.54 -2.49
C ARG A 245 8.08 -15.60 -2.54
N VAL A 246 7.50 -16.05 -3.65
CA VAL A 246 6.04 -16.17 -3.80
C VAL A 246 5.48 -17.23 -2.85
N VAL A 247 6.15 -18.39 -2.71
CA VAL A 247 5.78 -19.41 -1.71
C VAL A 247 5.84 -18.85 -0.29
N GLY A 248 6.88 -18.06 0.03
CA GLY A 248 7.00 -17.38 1.32
C GLY A 248 5.83 -16.43 1.58
N ALA A 249 5.42 -15.65 0.59
CA ALA A 249 4.27 -14.76 0.69
C ALA A 249 2.97 -15.53 0.93
N ILE A 250 2.69 -16.58 0.14
CA ILE A 250 1.50 -17.44 0.31
C ILE A 250 1.47 -18.06 1.71
N ARG A 251 2.59 -18.59 2.22
CA ARG A 251 2.63 -19.17 3.57
C ARG A 251 2.43 -18.12 4.66
N ARG A 252 3.04 -16.93 4.49
CA ARG A 252 2.94 -15.83 5.45
C ARG A 252 1.52 -15.29 5.56
N THR A 253 0.84 -15.12 4.43
CA THR A 253 -0.45 -14.40 4.35
C THR A 253 -1.64 -15.33 4.17
N LYS A 254 -1.39 -16.63 3.98
CA LYS A 254 -2.38 -17.71 3.91
C LYS A 254 -3.60 -17.36 3.05
N PRO A 255 -3.43 -16.92 1.79
CA PRO A 255 -4.55 -16.44 0.99
C PRO A 255 -5.53 -17.55 0.63
N ASP A 256 -6.82 -17.27 0.61
CA ASP A 256 -7.80 -18.17 -0.01
C ASP A 256 -7.67 -18.14 -1.53
N VAL A 257 -7.52 -16.94 -2.09
CA VAL A 257 -7.40 -16.72 -3.53
C VAL A 257 -6.11 -15.98 -3.86
N VAL A 258 -5.46 -16.38 -4.94
CA VAL A 258 -4.34 -15.62 -5.53
C VAL A 258 -4.78 -15.08 -6.88
N VAL A 259 -4.40 -13.83 -7.19
CA VAL A 259 -4.61 -13.20 -8.50
C VAL A 259 -3.27 -12.72 -9.02
N THR A 260 -2.99 -12.93 -10.30
CA THR A 260 -1.72 -12.56 -10.94
C THR A 260 -1.90 -12.26 -12.43
N HIS A 261 -0.79 -11.81 -13.03
CA HIS A 261 -0.61 -11.50 -14.44
C HIS A 261 -0.95 -12.66 -15.39
N ASP A 262 -1.18 -12.32 -16.66
CA ASP A 262 -1.30 -13.25 -17.79
C ASP A 262 -0.02 -14.09 -17.96
N ILE A 263 -0.18 -15.35 -18.36
CA ILE A 263 0.91 -16.29 -18.64
C ILE A 263 1.81 -15.79 -19.76
N LYS A 264 1.27 -15.07 -20.75
CA LYS A 264 2.08 -14.45 -21.82
C LYS A 264 2.61 -13.06 -21.45
N GLY A 265 2.24 -12.54 -20.28
CA GLY A 265 2.67 -11.25 -19.77
C GLY A 265 2.04 -10.07 -20.50
N GLU A 266 0.75 -10.20 -20.84
CA GLU A 266 -0.07 -9.20 -21.51
C GLU A 266 0.55 -8.76 -22.84
N TYR A 267 1.31 -7.67 -22.82
CA TYR A 267 2.06 -7.17 -23.97
C TYR A 267 3.39 -7.90 -24.21
N GLY A 268 3.58 -9.07 -23.59
CA GLY A 268 4.76 -9.91 -23.74
C GLY A 268 5.85 -9.64 -22.70
N HIS A 269 5.59 -8.89 -21.63
CA HIS A 269 6.63 -8.53 -20.67
C HIS A 269 7.11 -9.76 -19.89
N GLY A 270 8.41 -10.04 -19.95
CA GLY A 270 9.04 -11.20 -19.32
C GLY A 270 8.93 -11.19 -17.79
N GLY A 271 8.85 -10.00 -17.17
CA GLY A 271 8.59 -9.85 -15.74
C GLY A 271 7.19 -10.29 -15.35
N HIS A 272 6.19 -10.08 -16.22
CA HIS A 272 4.81 -10.49 -15.97
C HIS A 272 4.68 -12.00 -16.16
N GLN A 273 5.28 -12.53 -17.24
CA GLN A 273 5.41 -13.98 -17.45
C GLN A 273 6.06 -14.66 -16.24
N ALA A 274 7.16 -14.11 -15.71
CA ALA A 274 7.85 -14.66 -14.54
C ALA A 274 7.00 -14.58 -13.28
N CYS A 275 6.22 -13.52 -13.11
CA CYS A 275 5.27 -13.38 -12.01
C CYS A 275 4.18 -14.46 -12.06
N ALA A 276 3.52 -14.63 -13.21
CA ALA A 276 2.51 -15.65 -13.43
C ALA A 276 3.06 -17.07 -13.23
N ASP A 277 4.20 -17.37 -13.85
CA ASP A 277 4.86 -18.68 -13.75
C ASP A 277 5.26 -19.01 -12.31
N ALA A 278 5.78 -18.03 -11.56
CA ALA A 278 6.14 -18.24 -10.16
C ALA A 278 4.94 -18.52 -9.26
N VAL A 279 3.80 -17.85 -9.50
CA VAL A 279 2.54 -18.09 -8.78
C VAL A 279 2.00 -19.49 -9.09
N ILE A 280 1.96 -19.89 -10.37
CA ILE A 280 1.57 -21.24 -10.79
C ILE A 280 2.45 -22.29 -10.09
N ASN A 281 3.77 -22.09 -10.14
CA ASN A 281 4.74 -22.97 -9.51
C ASN A 281 4.61 -23.04 -7.98
N ALA A 282 4.12 -21.98 -7.35
CA ALA A 282 3.96 -21.92 -5.90
C ALA A 282 2.81 -22.80 -5.39
N ILE A 283 1.76 -23.04 -6.19
CA ILE A 283 0.60 -23.87 -5.81
C ILE A 283 1.02 -25.24 -5.29
N SER A 284 1.87 -25.95 -6.05
CA SER A 284 2.29 -27.31 -5.69
C SER A 284 3.34 -27.36 -4.57
N LYS A 285 3.89 -26.19 -4.18
CA LYS A 285 5.03 -26.07 -3.26
C LYS A 285 4.65 -25.47 -1.90
N SER A 286 3.65 -24.59 -1.85
CA SER A 286 3.31 -23.81 -0.66
C SER A 286 2.86 -24.68 0.52
N ASN A 287 2.20 -25.81 0.30
CA ASN A 287 1.77 -26.74 1.36
C ASN A 287 2.80 -27.85 1.69
N LYS A 288 3.99 -27.84 1.07
CA LYS A 288 4.93 -28.98 1.19
C LYS A 288 6.21 -28.62 1.97
N PRO A 289 6.54 -29.34 3.06
CA PRO A 289 7.70 -29.03 3.91
C PRO A 289 9.06 -29.15 3.22
N LYS A 290 9.16 -29.98 2.17
CA LYS A 290 10.40 -30.19 1.43
C LYS A 290 10.86 -28.98 0.62
N TYR A 291 9.94 -28.06 0.27
CA TYR A 291 10.26 -26.85 -0.50
C TYR A 291 10.39 -25.63 0.41
N TYR A 292 11.46 -24.86 0.20
CA TYR A 292 11.76 -23.61 0.93
C TYR A 292 11.65 -23.79 2.46
N ILE A 293 12.49 -24.67 3.01
CA ILE A 293 12.43 -25.14 4.41
C ILE A 293 12.35 -23.98 5.42
N LYS A 294 13.08 -22.88 5.17
CA LYS A 294 13.06 -21.71 6.06
C LYS A 294 11.65 -21.10 6.18
N SER A 295 10.97 -20.84 5.06
CA SER A 295 9.62 -20.26 5.10
C SER A 295 8.58 -21.25 5.65
N TYR A 296 8.76 -22.55 5.41
CA TYR A 296 7.88 -23.56 6.02
C TYR A 296 8.04 -23.60 7.54
N LYS A 297 9.28 -23.53 8.06
CA LYS A 297 9.53 -23.47 9.51
C LYS A 297 8.95 -22.22 10.15
N GLU A 298 8.99 -21.09 9.44
CA GLU A 298 8.53 -19.79 9.96
C GLU A 298 7.01 -19.65 9.94
N TYR A 299 6.35 -20.07 8.86
CA TYR A 299 4.92 -19.79 8.63
C TYR A 299 4.02 -21.03 8.53
N GLY A 300 4.61 -22.22 8.42
CA GLY A 300 3.91 -23.47 8.09
C GLY A 300 3.66 -23.64 6.59
N GLY A 301 3.00 -24.74 6.24
CA GLY A 301 2.46 -24.96 4.90
C GLY A 301 1.11 -24.26 4.71
N TRP A 302 0.80 -23.88 3.48
CA TRP A 302 -0.52 -23.37 3.12
C TRP A 302 -0.93 -23.84 1.73
N GLU A 303 -2.18 -24.25 1.58
CA GLU A 303 -2.81 -24.61 0.31
C GLU A 303 -3.85 -23.56 -0.01
N ILE A 304 -3.72 -22.92 -1.17
CA ILE A 304 -4.69 -21.93 -1.62
C ILE A 304 -5.98 -22.62 -2.08
N SER A 305 -7.09 -21.90 -2.06
CA SER A 305 -8.35 -22.41 -2.60
C SER A 305 -8.45 -22.19 -4.10
N LYS A 306 -8.04 -21.01 -4.60
CA LYS A 306 -8.12 -20.67 -6.03
C LYS A 306 -6.96 -19.83 -6.54
N LEU A 307 -6.65 -19.97 -7.83
CA LEU A 307 -5.80 -19.04 -8.59
C LEU A 307 -6.58 -18.50 -9.80
N TYR A 308 -6.67 -17.18 -9.89
CA TYR A 308 -7.10 -16.48 -11.10
C TYR A 308 -5.90 -15.85 -11.81
N ILE A 309 -5.90 -15.98 -13.13
CA ILE A 309 -4.87 -15.41 -14.01
C ILE A 309 -5.58 -14.42 -14.94
N HIS A 310 -5.03 -13.22 -15.04
CA HIS A 310 -5.51 -12.20 -15.97
C HIS A 310 -5.46 -12.73 -17.42
N LEU A 311 -6.54 -12.53 -18.19
CA LEU A 311 -6.70 -12.99 -19.58
C LEU A 311 -6.57 -14.51 -19.80
N TYR A 312 -6.71 -15.33 -18.75
CA TYR A 312 -6.64 -16.78 -18.92
C TYR A 312 -7.86 -17.33 -19.68
N GLU A 313 -7.59 -18.21 -20.65
CA GLU A 313 -8.59 -18.60 -21.66
C GLU A 313 -9.56 -19.68 -21.17
N GLU A 314 -9.19 -20.42 -20.12
CA GLU A 314 -10.02 -21.48 -19.55
C GLU A 314 -10.78 -20.97 -18.33
N ASN A 315 -11.98 -21.52 -18.10
CA ASN A 315 -12.85 -21.16 -16.97
C ASN A 315 -12.98 -19.65 -16.75
N LYS A 316 -13.26 -18.93 -17.84
CA LYS A 316 -13.35 -17.46 -17.85
C LYS A 316 -14.37 -16.94 -16.85
N ILE A 317 -13.99 -15.84 -16.22
CA ILE A 317 -14.80 -14.96 -15.39
C ILE A 317 -14.61 -13.53 -15.90
N LYS A 318 -15.70 -12.78 -15.99
CA LYS A 318 -15.67 -11.35 -16.31
C LYS A 318 -16.22 -10.56 -15.13
N MET A 319 -15.36 -9.81 -14.46
CA MET A 319 -15.72 -9.01 -13.30
C MET A 319 -16.37 -7.70 -13.76
N ASP A 320 -17.60 -7.43 -13.34
CA ASP A 320 -18.24 -6.14 -13.65
C ASP A 320 -17.71 -5.05 -12.70
N PHE A 321 -16.65 -4.36 -13.15
CA PHE A 321 -16.01 -3.28 -12.41
C PHE A 321 -16.60 -1.91 -12.74
N ASN A 322 -17.72 -1.88 -13.47
CA ASN A 322 -18.51 -0.69 -13.77
C ASN A 322 -19.69 -0.49 -12.79
N LYS A 323 -19.91 -1.41 -11.85
CA LYS A 323 -20.88 -1.22 -10.77
C LYS A 323 -20.46 -0.08 -9.83
N PRO A 324 -21.39 0.83 -9.46
CA PRO A 324 -21.14 1.85 -8.44
C PRO A 324 -20.77 1.25 -7.08
N LEU A 325 -19.72 1.79 -6.45
CA LEU A 325 -19.24 1.38 -5.15
C LEU A 325 -19.69 2.39 -4.09
N SER A 326 -20.44 1.93 -3.09
CA SER A 326 -21.01 2.79 -2.04
C SER A 326 -19.92 3.45 -1.18
N LYS A 327 -18.81 2.75 -0.92
CA LYS A 327 -17.66 3.24 -0.15
C LYS A 327 -16.83 4.29 -0.89
N PHE A 328 -17.05 4.42 -2.20
CA PHE A 328 -16.39 5.42 -3.05
C PHE A 328 -17.39 6.43 -3.64
N ASN A 329 -18.46 6.74 -2.90
CA ASN A 329 -19.46 7.74 -3.28
C ASN A 329 -20.07 7.51 -4.67
N GLY A 330 -20.30 6.23 -5.02
CA GLY A 330 -20.89 5.83 -6.31
C GLY A 330 -19.90 5.72 -7.47
N LYS A 331 -18.61 5.99 -7.27
CA LYS A 331 -17.58 5.70 -8.28
C LYS A 331 -17.47 4.20 -8.51
N THR A 332 -17.10 3.82 -9.73
CA THR A 332 -16.90 2.41 -10.11
C THR A 332 -15.49 1.93 -9.76
N ALA A 333 -15.28 0.62 -9.69
CA ALA A 333 -13.94 0.05 -9.50
C ALA A 333 -12.99 0.47 -10.64
N LEU A 334 -13.46 0.53 -11.88
CA LEU A 334 -12.70 1.05 -13.03
C LEU A 334 -12.30 2.52 -12.84
N THR A 335 -13.22 3.36 -12.33
CA THR A 335 -12.94 4.79 -12.06
C THR A 335 -11.86 4.91 -11.00
N MET A 336 -11.98 4.14 -9.91
CA MET A 336 -10.99 4.12 -8.84
C MET A 336 -9.62 3.64 -9.34
N ALA A 337 -9.57 2.62 -10.20
CA ALA A 337 -8.35 2.15 -10.84
C ALA A 337 -7.68 3.25 -11.68
N LYS A 338 -8.45 3.96 -12.50
CA LYS A 338 -7.96 5.09 -13.32
C LYS A 338 -7.46 6.25 -12.46
N GLU A 339 -8.12 6.54 -11.34
CA GLU A 339 -7.66 7.58 -10.39
C GLU A 339 -6.41 7.16 -9.64
N ALA A 340 -6.34 5.91 -9.18
CA ALA A 340 -5.16 5.38 -8.51
C ALA A 340 -3.96 5.35 -9.47
N PHE A 341 -4.15 4.93 -10.72
CA PHE A 341 -3.10 4.95 -11.73
C PHE A 341 -2.55 6.37 -11.97
N LYS A 342 -3.35 7.43 -11.88
CA LYS A 342 -2.86 8.83 -12.00
C LYS A 342 -1.85 9.20 -10.89
N LEU A 343 -1.86 8.49 -9.76
CA LEU A 343 -0.89 8.67 -8.68
C LEU A 343 0.48 8.08 -9.03
N HIS A 344 0.56 7.22 -10.06
CA HIS A 344 1.82 6.79 -10.69
C HIS A 344 2.32 7.86 -11.65
N THR A 345 2.60 9.05 -11.13
CA THR A 345 2.92 10.27 -11.91
C THR A 345 4.09 10.05 -12.87
N SER A 346 5.08 9.24 -12.48
CA SER A 346 6.24 8.89 -13.28
C SER A 346 5.93 7.94 -14.44
N GLN A 347 4.79 7.25 -14.40
CA GLN A 347 4.37 6.23 -15.38
C GLN A 347 3.27 6.71 -16.32
N GLN A 348 2.85 7.98 -16.26
CA GLN A 348 1.74 8.50 -17.09
C GLN A 348 2.03 8.57 -18.60
N LYS A 349 3.27 8.33 -19.04
CA LYS A 349 3.68 8.40 -20.45
C LYS A 349 3.72 7.02 -21.14
N ILE A 350 3.31 5.95 -20.46
CA ILE A 350 3.26 4.61 -21.03
C ILE A 350 1.98 4.42 -21.87
N SER A 351 1.95 3.37 -22.69
CA SER A 351 0.84 3.07 -23.60
C SER A 351 -0.27 2.22 -22.98
N TYR A 352 -0.13 1.84 -21.72
CA TYR A 352 -1.08 0.98 -21.01
C TYR A 352 -1.72 1.76 -19.87
N PHE A 353 -3.03 1.60 -19.72
CA PHE A 353 -3.83 2.26 -18.68
C PHE A 353 -5.01 1.36 -18.31
N PRO A 354 -5.59 1.52 -17.10
CA PRO A 354 -6.73 0.72 -16.68
C PRO A 354 -7.91 0.92 -17.64
N THR A 355 -8.38 -0.18 -18.24
CA THR A 355 -9.46 -0.21 -19.23
C THR A 355 -10.30 -1.47 -19.06
N ASP A 356 -11.59 -1.39 -19.34
CA ASP A 356 -12.56 -2.50 -19.42
C ASP A 356 -12.80 -2.97 -20.87
N GLU A 357 -12.15 -2.30 -21.83
CA GLU A 357 -12.17 -2.59 -23.25
C GLU A 357 -10.79 -3.00 -23.78
N GLY A 358 -10.78 -3.66 -24.94
CA GLY A 358 -9.56 -4.02 -25.65
C GLY A 358 -8.89 -5.28 -25.11
N PRO A 359 -7.66 -5.58 -25.56
CA PRO A 359 -7.01 -6.87 -25.31
C PRO A 359 -6.48 -7.04 -23.88
N TYR A 360 -6.44 -5.97 -23.09
CA TYR A 360 -5.91 -5.97 -21.72
C TYR A 360 -6.95 -5.44 -20.73
N SER A 361 -8.21 -5.82 -20.95
CA SER A 361 -9.31 -5.44 -20.06
C SER A 361 -9.03 -5.94 -18.65
N ILE A 362 -9.09 -5.02 -17.68
CA ILE A 362 -8.93 -5.33 -16.26
C ILE A 362 -10.07 -6.18 -15.69
N GLU A 363 -11.13 -6.44 -16.48
CA GLU A 363 -12.29 -7.24 -16.07
C GLU A 363 -12.11 -8.74 -16.37
N ASP A 364 -11.18 -9.10 -17.26
CA ASP A 364 -11.13 -10.43 -17.87
C ASP A 364 -10.09 -11.33 -17.18
N TYR A 365 -10.57 -12.43 -16.57
CA TYR A 365 -9.72 -13.44 -15.91
C TYR A 365 -10.19 -14.85 -16.26
N GLY A 366 -9.37 -15.84 -15.91
CA GLY A 366 -9.77 -17.24 -15.90
C GLY A 366 -9.33 -17.96 -14.63
N LEU A 367 -10.15 -18.90 -14.18
CA LEU A 367 -9.86 -19.76 -13.03
C LEU A 367 -8.87 -20.87 -13.44
N TYR A 368 -7.60 -20.67 -13.11
CA TYR A 368 -6.52 -21.60 -13.45
C TYR A 368 -6.47 -22.83 -12.54
N TYR A 369 -6.78 -22.64 -11.25
CA TYR A 369 -6.76 -23.71 -10.26
C TYR A 369 -7.87 -23.49 -9.23
N SER A 370 -8.50 -24.59 -8.81
CA SER A 370 -9.44 -24.61 -7.69
C SER A 370 -9.35 -25.92 -6.92
N SER A 371 -9.31 -25.84 -5.59
CA SER A 371 -9.53 -26.96 -4.68
C SER A 371 -10.97 -27.03 -4.15
N VAL A 372 -11.82 -26.06 -4.53
CA VAL A 372 -13.20 -25.91 -4.05
C VAL A 372 -14.24 -25.99 -5.19
N GLY A 373 -13.82 -26.43 -6.38
CA GLY A 373 -14.66 -26.52 -7.58
C GLY A 373 -14.71 -25.24 -8.40
N ASP A 374 -15.26 -25.34 -9.61
CA ASP A 374 -15.36 -24.24 -10.56
C ASP A 374 -16.41 -23.21 -10.14
N ASP A 375 -16.29 -21.99 -10.67
CA ASP A 375 -17.30 -20.94 -10.52
C ASP A 375 -18.55 -21.27 -11.32
N VAL A 376 -19.71 -21.17 -10.67
CA VAL A 376 -21.03 -21.35 -11.27
C VAL A 376 -21.60 -20.00 -11.67
N LEU A 377 -21.57 -19.01 -10.77
CA LEU A 377 -22.10 -17.66 -11.03
C LEU A 377 -21.13 -16.79 -11.83
N LYS A 378 -19.82 -17.01 -11.66
CA LYS A 378 -18.76 -16.32 -12.42
C LYS A 378 -18.86 -14.80 -12.30
N ASN A 379 -19.08 -14.32 -11.08
CA ASN A 379 -19.17 -12.89 -10.77
C ASN A 379 -18.43 -12.49 -9.47
N ASP A 380 -17.77 -13.46 -8.82
CA ASP A 380 -16.99 -13.27 -7.60
C ASP A 380 -15.82 -14.27 -7.57
N MET A 381 -14.60 -13.77 -7.43
CA MET A 381 -13.39 -14.61 -7.30
C MET A 381 -13.38 -15.38 -5.97
N LEU A 382 -14.18 -14.96 -4.99
CA LEU A 382 -14.37 -15.63 -3.71
C LEU A 382 -15.56 -16.61 -3.70
N GLU A 383 -16.17 -16.89 -4.86
CA GLU A 383 -17.23 -17.90 -4.96
C GLU A 383 -16.75 -19.24 -4.37
N ASN A 384 -17.61 -19.98 -3.67
CA ASN A 384 -17.29 -21.26 -3.02
C ASN A 384 -16.21 -21.22 -1.90
N ILE A 385 -15.69 -20.05 -1.53
CA ILE A 385 -14.80 -19.88 -0.37
C ILE A 385 -15.61 -19.77 0.92
N LYS A 386 -15.19 -20.48 1.98
CA LYS A 386 -15.91 -20.58 3.26
C LYS A 386 -15.29 -19.75 4.37
#